data_AF-A0A960QCC4-F1
#
_entry.id   AF-A0A960QCC4-F1
#
_cell.length_a   1.000
_cell.length_b   1.000
_cell.length_c   1.000
_cell.angle_alpha   90.00
_cell.angle_beta   90.00
_cell.angle_gamma   90.00
#
_symmetry.space_group_name_H-M   'P 1'
#
loop_
_entity.id
_entity.type
_entity.pdbx_description
1 polymer ?
#
loop_
_entity_poly.entity_id
_entity_poly.type
_entity_poly.pdbx_seq_one_letter_code
_entity_poly.pdbx_strand_id
1 'polypeptide(L)'
;QGLLNWEVEPANQEWFTNAPYHWRGDRADFTAFNGAFASLLGGSMLSTTDMDAYEEFINSVFYPGNPKEPLNREFSGDFGVDQFDFTTASGAKRGLKLFHMIQSDGFGACAHCHALPEGSNNRITEVISGNSPFGSHAGLPNQPIETAALRGLFQKEARLDINGSSDPFDSPITGLEGMAHTGFQVPIPIPAPQDFNALGSINGFNRFFFVNAFCPGHNPNDPLDDFCTELVALNQFVHEFDWGVAPIVGISYTVDTTNKTAPLTTTAFNLLEGESRVANGGLAVQALLAGVQRGFFFDPQAPVQAYVEEPGGAVFTRAGLLALVAGTRDRLVLVSTPLGEERRVAAPSGTTAPLAGAPPGSLVFEAMTPNTAYADVPRIDFFWAGATPQHGGAFSHTVRLLQNGLLQDAAAVGGFGLPMIRHDAPRRFRVSGKNIRNGAHLEISYHCDTTLPATPPVTTLRPGDPGQVKTCELNLPIYPTDLLSGDGTPVWETAVEAEHWLYYSLMLGGTNAPGVSAALADTSVTIAEPPPVGMFNPLPWNWVYVRVLNQDGTTGAAGWSRVTIL
;
A
#
# COMPACT_ATOMS: atom_id res chain seq x y z
N GLN A 1 -8.54 2.59 -8.69
CA GLN A 1 -7.15 3.11 -8.72
C GLN A 1 -6.45 2.66 -7.45
N GLY A 2 -5.63 1.65 -7.64
CA GLY A 2 -4.88 0.82 -6.72
C GLY A 2 -3.71 1.44 -6.04
N LEU A 3 -3.04 0.66 -5.20
CA LEU A 3 -1.88 1.04 -4.40
C LEU A 3 -0.61 1.33 -5.22
N LEU A 4 -0.70 1.16 -6.53
CA LEU A 4 0.43 1.19 -7.41
C LEU A 4 0.71 2.63 -7.82
N ASN A 5 1.82 3.15 -7.31
CA ASN A 5 2.36 4.43 -7.74
C ASN A 5 3.22 4.31 -9.02
N TRP A 6 2.88 3.36 -9.90
CA TRP A 6 3.53 3.13 -11.20
C TRP A 6 2.66 2.25 -12.09
N GLU A 7 2.98 2.23 -13.39
CA GLU A 7 2.27 1.45 -14.39
C GLU A 7 2.56 -0.05 -14.23
N VAL A 8 1.58 -0.80 -13.73
CA VAL A 8 1.67 -2.25 -13.74
C VAL A 8 1.32 -2.78 -15.11
N GLU A 9 2.22 -3.57 -15.68
CA GLU A 9 1.99 -4.26 -16.93
C GLU A 9 0.61 -4.95 -16.89
N PRO A 10 -0.22 -4.85 -17.93
CA PRO A 10 -1.56 -5.43 -17.93
C PRO A 10 -1.63 -6.90 -17.49
N ALA A 11 -0.58 -7.68 -17.79
CA ALA A 11 -0.46 -9.08 -17.38
C ALA A 11 -0.32 -9.30 -15.86
N ASN A 12 0.04 -8.25 -15.10
CA ASN A 12 0.32 -8.29 -13.68
C ASN A 12 -0.75 -7.59 -12.83
N GLN A 13 -1.82 -7.06 -13.43
CA GLN A 13 -2.92 -6.38 -12.72
C GLN A 13 -3.67 -7.30 -11.74
N GLU A 14 -3.57 -8.62 -11.88
CA GLU A 14 -4.14 -9.56 -10.91
C GLU A 14 -3.35 -9.62 -9.58
N TRP A 15 -2.08 -9.18 -9.60
CA TRP A 15 -1.19 -9.18 -8.43
C TRP A 15 -1.22 -7.88 -7.65
N PHE A 16 -1.95 -6.90 -8.15
CA PHE A 16 -1.98 -5.58 -7.54
C PHE A 16 -3.33 -4.97 -7.83
N THR A 17 -4.04 -4.62 -6.78
CA THR A 17 -5.43 -4.24 -6.89
C THR A 17 -5.50 -2.89 -7.59
N ASN A 18 -6.24 -2.77 -8.69
CA ASN A 18 -6.71 -1.50 -9.27
C ASN A 18 -8.23 -1.49 -9.45
N ALA A 19 -8.84 -2.64 -9.14
CA ALA A 19 -10.16 -3.07 -9.55
C ALA A 19 -11.02 -3.40 -8.32
N PRO A 20 -12.34 -3.19 -8.42
CA PRO A 20 -13.04 -2.76 -9.63
C PRO A 20 -12.94 -1.26 -9.96
N TYR A 21 -12.95 -0.96 -11.26
CA TYR A 21 -12.92 0.42 -11.78
C TYR A 21 -14.27 1.16 -11.65
N HIS A 22 -15.32 0.47 -11.17
CA HIS A 22 -16.65 1.02 -10.96
C HIS A 22 -17.14 0.62 -9.56
N TRP A 23 -17.84 1.53 -8.88
CA TRP A 23 -18.44 1.28 -7.55
C TRP A 23 -19.43 0.10 -7.48
N ARG A 24 -19.91 -0.40 -8.63
CA ARG A 24 -20.74 -1.62 -8.72
C ARG A 24 -19.98 -2.89 -9.11
N GLY A 25 -18.69 -2.80 -9.39
CA GLY A 25 -17.89 -3.97 -9.78
C GLY A 25 -18.18 -4.57 -11.15
N ASP A 26 -18.95 -3.90 -12.03
CA ASP A 26 -19.50 -4.47 -13.26
C ASP A 26 -18.59 -4.31 -14.51
N ARG A 27 -17.36 -3.80 -14.36
CA ARG A 27 -16.42 -3.57 -15.46
C ARG A 27 -15.12 -4.33 -15.22
N ALA A 28 -14.68 -5.05 -16.24
CA ALA A 28 -13.46 -5.86 -16.18
C ALA A 28 -12.19 -4.99 -16.11
N ASP A 29 -12.14 -3.90 -16.86
CA ASP A 29 -10.99 -3.00 -16.97
C ASP A 29 -11.45 -1.55 -17.26
N PHE A 30 -10.47 -0.63 -17.36
CA PHE A 30 -10.74 0.78 -17.64
C PHE A 30 -11.25 0.99 -19.08
N THR A 31 -10.79 0.18 -20.04
CA THR A 31 -11.23 0.28 -21.45
C THR A 31 -12.72 -0.01 -21.62
N ALA A 32 -13.31 -0.82 -20.75
CA ALA A 32 -14.74 -1.14 -20.72
C ALA A 32 -15.64 0.09 -20.47
N PHE A 33 -15.07 1.23 -20.07
CA PHE A 33 -15.77 2.51 -19.91
C PHE A 33 -15.87 3.32 -21.20
N ASN A 34 -15.32 2.87 -22.32
CA ASN A 34 -15.34 3.63 -23.58
C ASN A 34 -16.77 4.06 -24.00
N GLY A 35 -17.78 3.24 -23.73
CA GLY A 35 -19.18 3.59 -23.98
C GLY A 35 -19.67 4.86 -23.25
N ALA A 36 -19.07 5.21 -22.12
CA ALA A 36 -19.42 6.40 -21.33
C ALA A 36 -19.10 7.72 -22.05
N PHE A 37 -18.09 7.75 -22.93
CA PHE A 37 -17.81 8.93 -23.75
C PHE A 37 -18.98 9.29 -24.66
N ALA A 38 -19.67 8.28 -25.19
CA ALA A 38 -20.87 8.49 -25.99
C ALA A 38 -22.11 8.70 -25.11
N SER A 39 -22.33 7.85 -24.11
CA SER A 39 -23.59 7.85 -23.35
C SER A 39 -23.70 8.93 -22.28
N LEU A 40 -22.58 9.33 -21.65
CA LEU A 40 -22.56 10.30 -20.55
C LEU A 40 -22.00 11.66 -21.00
N LEU A 41 -20.92 11.66 -21.79
CA LEU A 41 -20.24 12.89 -22.18
C LEU A 41 -20.76 13.47 -23.51
N GLY A 42 -21.66 12.76 -24.20
CA GLY A 42 -22.28 13.23 -25.46
C GLY A 42 -21.33 13.26 -26.67
N GLY A 43 -20.17 12.62 -26.57
CA GLY A 43 -19.18 12.50 -27.64
C GLY A 43 -19.36 11.22 -28.48
N SER A 44 -18.32 10.83 -29.20
CA SER A 44 -18.18 9.48 -29.73
C SER A 44 -17.32 8.63 -28.79
N MET A 45 -17.44 7.31 -28.90
CA MET A 45 -16.44 6.42 -28.30
C MET A 45 -15.05 6.77 -28.86
N LEU A 46 -14.03 6.63 -28.03
CA LEU A 46 -12.63 6.74 -28.41
C LEU A 46 -12.20 5.53 -29.25
N SER A 47 -11.17 5.70 -30.08
CA SER A 47 -10.54 4.57 -30.77
C SER A 47 -9.87 3.63 -29.75
N THR A 48 -9.57 2.38 -30.13
CA THR A 48 -8.83 1.46 -29.26
C THR A 48 -7.50 2.07 -28.82
N THR A 49 -6.72 2.62 -29.76
CA THR A 49 -5.43 3.25 -29.45
C THR A 49 -5.56 4.44 -28.49
N ASP A 50 -6.61 5.26 -28.62
CA ASP A 50 -6.81 6.39 -27.71
C ASP A 50 -7.29 5.93 -26.32
N MET A 51 -8.08 4.86 -26.24
CA MET A 51 -8.46 4.25 -24.95
C MET A 51 -7.26 3.63 -24.25
N ASP A 52 -6.39 2.93 -24.99
CA ASP A 52 -5.17 2.34 -24.44
C ASP A 52 -4.24 3.45 -23.90
N ALA A 53 -4.04 4.52 -24.67
CA ALA A 53 -3.26 5.68 -24.21
C ALA A 53 -3.91 6.41 -23.02
N TYR A 54 -5.25 6.44 -22.95
CA TYR A 54 -5.95 7.02 -21.80
C TYR A 54 -5.86 6.11 -20.57
N GLU A 55 -5.91 4.79 -20.74
CA GLU A 55 -5.65 3.82 -19.68
C GLU A 55 -4.22 3.96 -19.14
N GLU A 56 -3.22 4.05 -20.02
CA GLU A 56 -1.82 4.32 -19.65
C GLU A 56 -1.71 5.63 -18.84
N PHE A 57 -2.30 6.71 -19.36
CA PHE A 57 -2.30 8.00 -18.67
C PHE A 57 -3.00 7.95 -17.30
N ILE A 58 -4.20 7.39 -17.20
CA ILE A 58 -4.96 7.39 -15.95
C ILE A 58 -4.33 6.47 -14.89
N ASN A 59 -3.66 5.39 -15.33
CA ASN A 59 -2.90 4.50 -14.45
C ASN A 59 -1.56 5.13 -14.02
N SER A 60 -1.11 6.20 -14.68
CA SER A 60 0.01 7.03 -14.23
C SER A 60 -0.37 8.11 -13.21
N VAL A 61 -1.66 8.33 -12.95
CA VAL A 61 -2.12 9.34 -11.98
C VAL A 61 -2.11 8.75 -10.56
N PHE A 62 -1.35 9.40 -9.67
CA PHE A 62 -1.18 8.98 -8.29
C PHE A 62 -2.06 9.78 -7.32
N TYR A 63 -2.45 9.14 -6.21
CA TYR A 63 -2.93 9.88 -5.06
C TYR A 63 -1.80 10.77 -4.52
N PRO A 64 -2.09 11.99 -4.06
CA PRO A 64 -1.13 12.71 -3.24
C PRO A 64 -0.93 11.96 -1.92
N GLY A 65 0.24 12.17 -1.28
CA GLY A 65 0.45 11.70 0.09
C GLY A 65 -0.63 12.25 1.03
N ASN A 66 -1.03 11.46 2.01
CA ASN A 66 -2.10 11.83 2.92
C ASN A 66 -1.65 13.03 3.80
N PRO A 67 -2.25 14.23 3.68
CA PRO A 67 -1.80 15.41 4.42
C PRO A 67 -2.06 15.33 5.94
N LYS A 68 -2.79 14.31 6.40
CA LYS A 68 -3.07 14.07 7.82
C LYS A 68 -2.13 13.03 8.43
N GLU A 69 -1.51 12.19 7.60
CA GLU A 69 -0.52 11.22 8.05
C GLU A 69 0.78 11.95 8.49
N PRO A 70 1.41 11.55 9.61
CA PRO A 70 2.68 12.13 10.03
C PRO A 70 3.78 11.98 8.96
N LEU A 71 4.61 13.02 8.77
CA LEU A 71 5.62 13.06 7.69
C LEU A 71 6.64 11.92 7.71
N ASN A 72 6.82 11.27 8.86
CA ASN A 72 7.69 10.08 9.01
C ASN A 72 6.98 8.76 8.66
N ARG A 73 5.74 8.85 8.16
CA ARG A 73 4.91 7.70 7.78
C ARG A 73 4.77 6.68 8.91
N GLU A 74 4.60 7.18 10.13
CA GLU A 74 4.30 6.40 11.33
C GLU A 74 3.05 6.98 11.97
N PHE A 75 2.06 6.13 12.26
CA PHE A 75 0.83 6.58 12.93
C PHE A 75 1.11 7.22 14.29
N SER A 76 0.38 8.28 14.62
CA SER A 76 0.49 9.00 15.88
C SER A 76 0.07 8.17 17.09
N GLY A 77 0.60 8.53 18.25
CA GLY A 77 0.29 7.88 19.53
C GLY A 77 1.20 6.71 19.87
N ASP A 78 0.76 5.87 20.80
CA ASP A 78 1.49 4.73 21.35
C ASP A 78 0.70 3.43 21.11
N PHE A 79 1.38 2.36 20.73
CA PHE A 79 0.75 1.07 20.47
C PHE A 79 0.38 0.31 21.76
N GLY A 80 0.76 0.78 22.95
CA GLY A 80 0.53 0.11 24.22
C GLY A 80 1.47 -1.10 24.44
N VAL A 81 1.32 -1.73 25.60
CA VAL A 81 2.22 -2.80 26.07
C VAL A 81 1.83 -4.20 25.58
N ASP A 82 0.54 -4.42 25.29
CA ASP A 82 -0.01 -5.72 24.91
C ASP A 82 -0.77 -5.57 23.60
N GLN A 83 -0.56 -6.48 22.65
CA GLN A 83 -1.26 -6.51 21.36
C GLN A 83 -2.78 -6.64 21.49
N PHE A 84 -3.28 -7.21 22.59
CA PHE A 84 -4.71 -7.40 22.87
C PHE A 84 -5.35 -6.26 23.66
N ASP A 85 -4.53 -5.37 24.22
CA ASP A 85 -5.01 -4.27 25.06
C ASP A 85 -4.94 -2.95 24.30
N PHE A 86 -6.09 -2.44 23.88
CA PHE A 86 -6.20 -1.09 23.30
C PHE A 86 -6.35 -0.01 24.37
N THR A 87 -6.57 -0.35 25.64
CA THR A 87 -6.81 0.64 26.72
C THR A 87 -5.54 1.38 27.12
N THR A 88 -4.38 0.74 26.99
CA THR A 88 -3.04 1.34 27.18
C THR A 88 -2.47 2.00 25.92
N ALA A 89 -3.11 1.82 24.76
CA ALA A 89 -2.74 2.49 23.52
C ALA A 89 -3.33 3.92 23.43
N SER A 90 -2.76 4.76 22.56
CA SER A 90 -3.24 6.12 22.29
C SER A 90 -3.15 6.52 20.81
N GLY A 91 -3.81 7.62 20.43
CA GLY A 91 -3.73 8.21 19.09
C GLY A 91 -4.23 7.30 17.97
N ALA A 92 -3.69 7.49 16.76
CA ALA A 92 -3.96 6.63 15.61
C ALA A 92 -3.52 5.17 15.85
N LYS A 93 -2.46 4.91 16.61
CA LYS A 93 -2.04 3.53 16.95
C LYS A 93 -3.08 2.77 17.78
N ARG A 94 -3.81 3.44 18.67
CA ARG A 94 -5.01 2.86 19.31
C ARG A 94 -6.11 2.61 18.29
N GLY A 95 -6.36 3.57 17.40
CA GLY A 95 -7.33 3.44 16.32
C GLY A 95 -7.06 2.25 15.40
N LEU A 96 -5.79 2.01 15.05
CA LEU A 96 -5.34 0.87 14.27
C LEU A 96 -5.70 -0.46 14.94
N LYS A 97 -5.49 -0.58 16.26
CA LYS A 97 -5.94 -1.76 17.02
C LYS A 97 -7.46 -1.91 16.96
N LEU A 98 -8.18 -0.83 17.26
CA LEU A 98 -9.65 -0.83 17.25
C LEU A 98 -10.20 -1.25 15.89
N PHE A 99 -9.59 -0.78 14.80
CA PHE A 99 -9.94 -1.11 13.41
C PHE A 99 -9.77 -2.60 13.07
N HIS A 100 -8.77 -3.25 13.67
CA HIS A 100 -8.51 -4.68 13.48
C HIS A 100 -9.23 -5.57 14.48
N MET A 101 -9.62 -5.01 15.63
CA MET A 101 -10.12 -5.80 16.74
C MET A 101 -11.61 -5.61 16.99
N ILE A 102 -12.17 -4.41 17.02
CA ILE A 102 -13.57 -4.27 17.46
C ILE A 102 -14.53 -4.68 16.36
N GLN A 103 -15.43 -5.63 16.69
CA GLN A 103 -16.56 -5.98 15.83
C GLN A 103 -17.53 -4.80 15.74
N SER A 104 -17.58 -4.13 14.59
CA SER A 104 -18.28 -2.84 14.42
C SER A 104 -19.66 -2.96 13.78
N ASP A 105 -19.92 -4.02 13.00
CA ASP A 105 -21.11 -4.15 12.16
C ASP A 105 -21.88 -5.47 12.34
N GLY A 106 -21.53 -6.26 13.37
CA GLY A 106 -22.09 -7.60 13.58
C GLY A 106 -21.51 -8.68 12.67
N PHE A 107 -20.73 -8.34 11.63
CA PHE A 107 -20.01 -9.28 10.76
C PHE A 107 -18.53 -9.40 11.12
N GLY A 108 -17.89 -8.33 11.58
CA GLY A 108 -16.53 -8.36 12.10
C GLY A 108 -15.91 -6.98 12.32
N ALA A 109 -14.58 -6.93 12.42
CA ALA A 109 -13.82 -5.69 12.50
C ALA A 109 -13.71 -5.00 11.13
N CYS A 110 -13.43 -3.70 11.13
CA CYS A 110 -13.32 -2.88 9.93
C CYS A 110 -12.35 -3.47 8.90
N ALA A 111 -11.22 -4.01 9.36
CA ALA A 111 -10.17 -4.62 8.54
C ALA A 111 -10.63 -5.84 7.70
N HIS A 112 -11.77 -6.47 8.02
CA HIS A 112 -12.27 -7.59 7.22
C HIS A 112 -12.81 -7.15 5.85
N CYS A 113 -13.36 -5.93 5.79
CA CYS A 113 -13.85 -5.32 4.56
C CYS A 113 -12.82 -4.33 4.01
N HIS A 114 -12.22 -3.53 4.88
CA HIS A 114 -11.24 -2.51 4.54
C HIS A 114 -9.81 -3.03 4.78
N ALA A 115 -9.41 -4.06 4.03
CA ALA A 115 -8.10 -4.68 4.18
C ALA A 115 -6.97 -3.69 3.82
N LEU A 116 -5.83 -3.82 4.49
CA LEU A 116 -4.64 -3.00 4.23
C LEU A 116 -3.86 -3.55 3.02
N PRO A 117 -3.16 -2.67 2.27
CA PRO A 117 -3.04 -1.22 2.47
C PRO A 117 -4.14 -0.44 1.75
N GLU A 118 -4.97 -1.08 0.92
CA GLU A 118 -5.91 -0.37 0.06
C GLU A 118 -7.04 0.32 0.84
N GLY A 119 -7.36 -0.22 2.02
CA GLY A 119 -8.59 0.13 2.73
C GLY A 119 -9.82 -0.45 2.03
N SER A 120 -9.64 -1.51 1.23
CA SER A 120 -10.68 -2.33 0.60
C SER A 120 -10.13 -3.75 0.45
N ASN A 121 -11.01 -4.75 0.40
CA ASN A 121 -10.66 -6.12 0.05
C ASN A 121 -11.04 -6.47 -1.41
N ASN A 122 -11.43 -5.45 -2.19
CA ASN A 122 -11.88 -5.53 -3.59
C ASN A 122 -12.98 -6.55 -3.84
N ARG A 123 -13.77 -6.84 -2.80
CA ARG A 123 -14.91 -7.72 -2.94
C ARG A 123 -16.17 -6.90 -3.16
N ILE A 124 -16.98 -7.46 -4.04
CA ILE A 124 -18.37 -7.08 -4.16
C ILE A 124 -19.10 -7.63 -2.94
N THR A 125 -19.59 -6.72 -2.11
CA THR A 125 -20.54 -7.04 -1.05
C THR A 125 -21.94 -6.98 -1.65
N GLU A 126 -22.55 -8.15 -1.84
CA GLU A 126 -24.00 -8.18 -2.04
C GLU A 126 -24.67 -7.81 -0.74
N VAL A 127 -25.50 -6.76 -0.74
CA VAL A 127 -26.33 -6.40 0.41
C VAL A 127 -27.28 -7.56 0.67
N ILE A 128 -26.91 -8.44 1.61
CA ILE A 128 -27.65 -9.65 1.94
C ILE A 128 -29.11 -9.26 2.23
N SER A 129 -30.02 -9.90 1.50
CA SER A 129 -31.45 -9.70 1.62
C SER A 129 -31.91 -9.83 3.08
N GLY A 130 -32.39 -8.73 3.65
CA GLY A 130 -33.36 -8.76 4.74
C GLY A 130 -32.95 -8.13 6.07
N ASN A 131 -31.67 -7.85 6.35
CA ASN A 131 -31.24 -7.28 7.66
C ASN A 131 -29.91 -6.52 7.61
N SER A 132 -29.49 -6.01 6.45
CA SER A 132 -28.30 -5.16 6.40
C SER A 132 -28.55 -3.83 7.15
N PRO A 133 -27.64 -3.38 8.03
CA PRO A 133 -27.69 -2.04 8.63
C PRO A 133 -27.60 -0.93 7.57
N PHE A 134 -27.20 -1.26 6.34
CA PHE A 134 -27.19 -0.35 5.18
C PHE A 134 -28.55 -0.30 4.44
N GLY A 135 -29.59 -0.90 5.03
CA GLY A 135 -30.97 -0.79 4.59
C GLY A 135 -31.31 -1.74 3.46
N SER A 136 -32.07 -2.80 3.77
CA SER A 136 -32.92 -3.45 2.77
C SER A 136 -33.98 -2.43 2.35
N HIS A 137 -33.71 -1.71 1.27
CA HIS A 137 -34.73 -0.85 0.67
C HIS A 137 -35.77 -1.79 0.06
N ALA A 138 -36.90 -1.95 0.75
CA ALA A 138 -38.03 -2.72 0.26
C ALA A 138 -38.46 -2.13 -1.11
N GLY A 139 -38.10 -2.81 -2.20
CA GLY A 139 -38.46 -2.43 -3.56
C GLY A 139 -37.30 -1.96 -4.47
N LEU A 140 -36.07 -1.85 -3.98
CA LEU A 140 -34.90 -1.69 -4.86
C LEU A 140 -34.22 -3.05 -5.06
N PRO A 141 -33.83 -3.43 -6.29
CA PRO A 141 -33.05 -4.64 -6.50
C PRO A 141 -31.75 -4.51 -5.70
N ASN A 142 -31.44 -5.50 -4.85
CA ASN A 142 -30.17 -5.59 -4.13
C ASN A 142 -29.05 -5.27 -5.12
N GLN A 143 -28.39 -4.13 -4.94
CA GLN A 143 -27.26 -3.76 -5.79
C GLN A 143 -26.01 -4.32 -5.11
N PRO A 144 -25.23 -5.17 -5.80
CA PRO A 144 -23.86 -5.40 -5.39
C PRO A 144 -23.11 -4.07 -5.33
N ILE A 145 -22.41 -3.83 -4.23
CA ILE A 145 -21.53 -2.67 -4.08
C ILE A 145 -20.13 -3.17 -3.74
N GLU A 146 -19.12 -2.51 -4.27
CA GLU A 146 -17.76 -2.69 -3.81
C GLU A 146 -17.61 -2.04 -2.42
N THR A 147 -16.81 -2.65 -1.54
CA THR A 147 -16.34 -1.96 -0.33
C THR A 147 -15.55 -0.71 -0.73
N ALA A 148 -15.97 0.46 -0.26
CA ALA A 148 -15.28 1.70 -0.58
C ALA A 148 -13.85 1.71 -0.01
N ALA A 149 -12.87 2.06 -0.85
CA ALA A 149 -11.51 2.28 -0.38
C ALA A 149 -11.44 3.46 0.60
N LEU A 150 -10.61 3.35 1.64
CA LEU A 150 -10.32 4.44 2.59
C LEU A 150 -9.36 5.49 2.02
N ARG A 151 -8.82 5.26 0.82
CA ARG A 151 -7.94 6.18 0.13
C ARG A 151 -8.73 7.32 -0.51
N GLY A 152 -8.19 8.52 -0.50
CA GLY A 152 -8.85 9.72 -1.00
C GLY A 152 -9.89 10.32 -0.05
N LEU A 153 -10.17 9.73 1.13
CA LEU A 153 -11.26 10.18 1.99
C LEU A 153 -11.18 11.66 2.38
N PHE A 154 -9.99 12.18 2.71
CA PHE A 154 -9.82 13.61 3.02
C PHE A 154 -10.33 14.55 1.90
N GLN A 155 -10.35 14.12 0.64
CA GLN A 155 -10.84 14.94 -0.48
C GLN A 155 -12.37 15.07 -0.46
N LYS A 156 -13.05 14.12 0.18
CA LYS A 156 -14.50 14.01 0.30
C LYS A 156 -15.01 14.57 1.63
N GLU A 157 -14.13 14.91 2.55
CA GLU A 157 -14.49 15.37 3.89
C GLU A 157 -14.78 16.87 3.95
N ALA A 158 -15.57 17.23 4.96
CA ALA A 158 -15.84 18.61 5.31
C ALA A 158 -14.55 19.32 5.77
N ARG A 159 -14.37 20.58 5.36
CA ARG A 159 -13.07 21.27 5.33
C ARG A 159 -12.35 21.43 6.68
N LEU A 160 -13.07 21.37 7.81
CA LEU A 160 -12.49 21.62 9.15
C LEU A 160 -12.29 20.34 9.97
N ASP A 161 -12.61 19.16 9.44
CA ASP A 161 -12.34 17.89 10.11
C ASP A 161 -10.88 17.52 9.90
N ILE A 162 -10.03 18.00 10.80
CA ILE A 162 -8.59 17.93 10.64
C ILE A 162 -7.93 16.79 11.42
N ASN A 163 -8.66 16.16 12.34
CA ASN A 163 -8.22 15.09 13.22
C ASN A 163 -9.43 14.33 13.79
N GLY A 164 -9.17 13.25 14.53
CA GLY A 164 -10.21 12.38 15.08
C GLY A 164 -11.10 13.00 16.16
N SER A 165 -10.70 14.15 16.72
CA SER A 165 -11.46 14.91 17.72
C SER A 165 -12.26 16.08 17.14
N SER A 166 -12.17 16.32 15.83
CA SER A 166 -12.89 17.43 15.20
C SER A 166 -14.39 17.16 15.23
N ASP A 167 -15.19 18.17 15.59
CA ASP A 167 -16.64 18.05 15.58
C ASP A 167 -17.15 18.17 14.13
N PRO A 168 -17.75 17.11 13.55
CA PRO A 168 -18.26 17.15 12.19
C PRO A 168 -19.35 18.20 11.98
N PHE A 169 -20.02 18.66 13.05
CA PHE A 169 -21.05 19.68 12.95
C PHE A 169 -20.49 21.11 12.84
N ASP A 170 -19.23 21.33 13.24
CA ASP A 170 -18.55 22.62 13.10
C ASP A 170 -17.91 22.80 11.71
N SER A 171 -17.87 21.74 10.90
CA SER A 171 -17.26 21.75 9.58
C SER A 171 -18.23 22.23 8.48
N PRO A 172 -17.82 23.19 7.61
CA PRO A 172 -18.64 23.63 6.50
C PRO A 172 -18.74 22.52 5.44
N ILE A 173 -19.97 22.28 5.00
CA ILE A 173 -20.31 21.31 3.96
C ILE A 173 -19.63 21.72 2.64
N THR A 174 -18.87 20.80 2.06
CA THR A 174 -18.15 20.99 0.80
C THR A 174 -18.87 20.37 -0.41
N GLY A 175 -19.87 19.50 -0.21
CA GLY A 175 -20.68 18.84 -1.24
C GLY A 175 -21.97 18.24 -0.70
N LEU A 176 -22.88 17.80 -1.58
CA LEU A 176 -24.14 17.12 -1.19
C LEU A 176 -23.98 15.59 -1.14
N GLU A 177 -22.84 15.09 -1.63
CA GLU A 177 -22.47 13.70 -1.66
C GLU A 177 -21.74 13.33 -0.36
N GLY A 178 -22.31 12.40 0.42
CA GLY A 178 -21.74 11.95 1.70
C GLY A 178 -20.85 10.71 1.58
N MET A 179 -20.35 10.22 2.72
CA MET A 179 -19.49 9.05 2.87
C MET A 179 -20.23 7.70 2.74
N ALA A 180 -21.53 7.71 2.49
CA ALA A 180 -22.32 6.50 2.29
C ALA A 180 -22.06 5.88 0.90
N HIS A 181 -22.14 4.54 0.79
CA HIS A 181 -21.90 3.81 -0.46
C HIS A 181 -22.79 4.22 -1.64
N THR A 182 -23.98 4.77 -1.38
CA THR A 182 -24.88 5.28 -2.42
C THR A 182 -24.54 6.72 -2.85
N GLY A 183 -23.57 7.37 -2.21
CA GLY A 183 -23.28 8.80 -2.37
C GLY A 183 -24.39 9.72 -1.85
N PHE A 184 -25.52 9.17 -1.40
CA PHE A 184 -26.69 9.91 -0.97
C PHE A 184 -27.05 9.57 0.47
N GLN A 185 -27.75 10.51 1.12
CA GLN A 185 -28.37 10.31 2.42
C GLN A 185 -29.20 9.02 2.39
N VAL A 186 -28.91 8.10 3.31
CA VAL A 186 -29.80 6.96 3.58
C VAL A 186 -31.17 7.57 3.93
N PRO A 187 -32.31 7.09 3.37
CA PRO A 187 -33.64 7.59 3.69
C PRO A 187 -34.06 7.10 5.09
N ILE A 188 -33.27 7.46 6.09
CA ILE A 188 -33.63 7.43 7.49
C ILE A 188 -34.41 8.73 7.71
N PRO A 189 -35.52 8.73 8.46
CA PRO A 189 -36.22 9.96 8.82
C PRO A 189 -35.34 10.74 9.81
N ILE A 190 -34.30 11.40 9.31
CA ILE A 190 -33.46 12.29 10.10
C ILE A 190 -34.13 13.68 10.06
N PRO A 191 -34.43 14.32 11.21
CA PRO A 191 -35.45 15.36 11.25
C PRO A 191 -35.03 16.73 10.71
N ALA A 192 -33.79 16.97 10.24
CA ALA A 192 -33.41 18.29 9.74
C ALA A 192 -32.37 18.28 8.59
N PRO A 193 -32.38 19.32 7.72
CA PRO A 193 -31.29 19.60 6.76
C PRO A 193 -29.91 19.83 7.41
N GLN A 194 -29.83 19.89 8.75
CA GLN A 194 -28.61 20.08 9.52
C GLN A 194 -27.82 18.76 9.67
N ASP A 195 -28.43 17.63 9.30
CA ASP A 195 -27.89 16.28 9.51
C ASP A 195 -27.04 15.75 8.34
N PHE A 196 -26.84 16.54 7.27
CA PHE A 196 -25.86 16.22 6.22
C PHE A 196 -24.44 16.10 6.80
N ASN A 197 -24.14 16.86 7.87
CA ASN A 197 -22.85 16.81 8.57
C ASN A 197 -22.58 15.42 9.18
N ALA A 198 -23.61 14.67 9.57
CA ALA A 198 -23.45 13.34 10.16
C ALA A 198 -22.88 12.31 9.17
N LEU A 199 -22.97 12.56 7.85
CA LEU A 199 -22.41 11.69 6.82
C LEU A 199 -21.43 12.41 5.90
N GLY A 200 -21.20 13.71 6.10
CA GLY A 200 -20.31 14.55 5.30
C GLY A 200 -18.83 14.46 5.70
N SER A 201 -18.51 13.68 6.72
CA SER A 201 -17.13 13.39 7.11
C SER A 201 -16.97 12.03 7.75
N ILE A 202 -15.73 11.55 7.86
CA ILE A 202 -15.45 10.27 8.53
C ILE A 202 -15.80 10.29 10.02
N ASN A 203 -15.60 11.43 10.70
CA ASN A 203 -15.92 11.57 12.11
C ASN A 203 -17.43 11.42 12.33
N GLY A 204 -18.23 12.10 11.49
CA GLY A 204 -19.68 11.96 11.48
C GLY A 204 -20.10 10.54 11.13
N PHE A 205 -19.56 9.97 10.05
CA PHE A 205 -19.89 8.63 9.58
C PHE A 205 -19.65 7.57 10.67
N ASN A 206 -18.47 7.57 11.28
CA ASN A 206 -18.13 6.61 12.31
C ASN A 206 -18.97 6.81 13.58
N ARG A 207 -19.26 8.06 13.95
CA ARG A 207 -20.19 8.36 15.04
C ARG A 207 -21.58 7.82 14.75
N PHE A 208 -22.10 8.03 13.56
CA PHE A 208 -23.45 7.62 13.22
C PHE A 208 -23.61 6.10 13.17
N PHE A 209 -22.69 5.39 12.49
CA PHE A 209 -22.82 3.96 12.26
C PHE A 209 -22.22 3.08 13.37
N PHE A 210 -21.18 3.56 14.06
CA PHE A 210 -20.38 2.69 14.94
C PHE A 210 -20.31 3.15 16.38
N VAL A 211 -20.93 4.27 16.78
CA VAL A 211 -20.89 4.73 18.19
C VAL A 211 -21.36 3.66 19.17
N ASN A 212 -22.35 2.84 18.82
CA ASN A 212 -22.81 1.79 19.72
C ASN A 212 -21.79 0.67 19.93
N ALA A 213 -20.94 0.41 18.94
CA ALA A 213 -19.88 -0.60 19.02
C ALA A 213 -18.68 -0.09 19.81
N PHE A 214 -18.33 1.19 19.66
CA PHE A 214 -17.14 1.79 20.28
C PHE A 214 -17.41 2.51 21.61
N CYS A 215 -18.62 3.03 21.79
CA CYS A 215 -19.04 3.87 22.91
C CYS A 215 -20.40 3.39 23.48
N PRO A 216 -20.48 2.20 24.10
CA PRO A 216 -21.75 1.68 24.60
C PRO A 216 -22.37 2.61 25.66
N GLY A 217 -23.61 3.03 25.42
CA GLY A 217 -24.36 3.95 26.31
C GLY A 217 -24.41 5.40 25.82
N HIS A 218 -23.71 5.73 24.74
CA HIS A 218 -23.74 7.04 24.10
C HIS A 218 -24.94 7.17 23.14
N ASN A 219 -25.50 8.37 23.02
CA ASN A 219 -26.59 8.70 22.11
C ASN A 219 -26.04 9.38 20.84
N PRO A 220 -26.11 8.74 19.64
CA PRO A 220 -25.61 9.33 18.40
C PRO A 220 -26.29 10.66 18.03
N ASN A 221 -27.49 10.92 18.53
CA ASN A 221 -28.28 12.12 18.21
C ASN A 221 -28.12 13.24 19.24
N ASP A 222 -27.35 13.05 20.32
CA ASP A 222 -27.11 14.10 21.31
C ASP A 222 -25.85 14.87 20.94
N PRO A 223 -25.95 16.14 20.48
CA PRO A 223 -24.80 16.94 20.10
C PRO A 223 -23.88 17.28 21.29
N LEU A 224 -24.34 17.09 22.54
CA LEU A 224 -23.54 17.28 23.75
C LEU A 224 -22.83 15.99 24.21
N ASP A 225 -23.06 14.87 23.52
CA ASP A 225 -22.41 13.62 23.82
C ASP A 225 -21.03 13.58 23.14
N ASP A 226 -19.99 13.82 23.94
CA ASP A 226 -18.60 13.87 23.49
C ASP A 226 -18.18 12.56 22.81
N PHE A 227 -17.27 12.66 21.82
CA PHE A 227 -16.64 11.48 21.24
C PHE A 227 -15.92 10.68 22.34
N CYS A 228 -16.32 9.42 22.55
CA CYS A 228 -15.54 8.55 23.43
C CYS A 228 -14.13 8.34 22.88
N THR A 229 -13.18 8.02 23.76
CA THR A 229 -11.75 7.94 23.40
C THR A 229 -11.49 6.93 22.28
N GLU A 230 -12.24 5.84 22.24
CA GLU A 230 -12.17 4.80 21.22
C GLU A 230 -12.54 5.35 19.84
N LEU A 231 -13.65 6.07 19.75
CA LEU A 231 -14.12 6.62 18.48
C LEU A 231 -13.20 7.73 17.97
N VAL A 232 -12.68 8.59 18.86
CA VAL A 232 -11.64 9.58 18.51
C VAL A 232 -10.40 8.88 17.94
N ALA A 233 -9.95 7.81 18.58
CA ALA A 233 -8.77 7.07 18.13
C ALA A 233 -9.00 6.39 16.78
N LEU A 234 -10.15 5.75 16.58
CA LEU A 234 -10.54 5.17 15.29
C LEU A 234 -10.54 6.24 14.19
N ASN A 235 -11.20 7.37 14.44
CA ASN A 235 -11.23 8.49 13.50
C ASN A 235 -9.82 8.98 13.19
N GLN A 236 -8.96 9.14 14.21
CA GLN A 236 -7.58 9.57 14.02
C GLN A 236 -6.80 8.59 13.14
N PHE A 237 -7.01 7.28 13.31
CA PHE A 237 -6.42 6.28 12.42
C PHE A 237 -6.90 6.42 10.98
N VAL A 238 -8.21 6.59 10.75
CA VAL A 238 -8.72 6.74 9.38
C VAL A 238 -8.23 8.04 8.73
N HIS A 239 -8.13 9.13 9.50
CA HIS A 239 -7.49 10.37 9.07
C HIS A 239 -6.04 10.14 8.66
N GLU A 240 -5.28 9.39 9.44
CA GLU A 240 -3.87 9.10 9.17
C GLU A 240 -3.63 7.92 8.22
N PHE A 241 -4.68 7.26 7.71
CA PHE A 241 -4.57 6.04 6.92
C PHE A 241 -3.49 6.17 5.83
N ASP A 242 -2.55 5.23 5.75
CA ASP A 242 -1.50 5.25 4.72
C ASP A 242 -2.08 4.78 3.38
N TRP A 243 -1.95 5.59 2.33
CA TRP A 243 -2.62 5.34 1.04
C TRP A 243 -1.67 4.78 -0.03
N GLY A 244 -0.47 4.36 0.40
CA GLY A 244 0.60 3.87 -0.46
C GLY A 244 1.62 4.95 -0.84
N VAL A 245 1.26 6.25 -0.79
CA VAL A 245 2.18 7.38 -1.00
C VAL A 245 2.50 8.03 0.33
N ALA A 246 3.78 8.03 0.70
CA ALA A 246 4.21 8.64 1.95
C ALA A 246 3.89 10.15 1.96
N PRO A 247 3.49 10.72 3.11
CA PRO A 247 3.10 12.13 3.23
C PRO A 247 4.27 13.10 3.04
N ILE A 248 5.51 12.60 3.11
CA ILE A 248 6.69 13.39 2.78
C ILE A 248 6.76 13.76 1.29
N VAL A 249 6.13 13.00 0.40
CA VAL A 249 6.19 13.24 -1.05
C VAL A 249 5.57 14.60 -1.40
N GLY A 250 6.31 15.40 -2.18
CA GLY A 250 5.91 16.77 -2.54
C GLY A 250 6.32 17.84 -1.53
N ILE A 251 6.84 17.48 -0.36
CA ILE A 251 7.45 18.44 0.57
C ILE A 251 8.71 19.02 -0.07
N SER A 252 8.83 20.34 0.03
CA SER A 252 10.00 21.07 -0.45
C SER A 252 10.56 22.06 0.58
N TYR A 253 11.86 22.29 0.52
CA TYR A 253 12.56 23.25 1.37
C TYR A 253 13.59 24.03 0.55
N THR A 254 13.56 25.35 0.63
CA THR A 254 14.51 26.22 -0.10
C THR A 254 15.64 26.67 0.80
N VAL A 255 16.87 26.43 0.34
CA VAL A 255 18.12 26.89 0.96
C VAL A 255 18.72 28.01 0.13
N ASP A 256 19.16 29.07 0.82
CA ASP A 256 19.92 30.17 0.25
C ASP A 256 21.07 30.61 1.18
N THR A 257 21.80 31.66 0.81
CA THR A 257 22.93 32.16 1.59
C THR A 257 22.57 32.62 3.00
N THR A 258 21.30 32.96 3.26
CA THR A 258 20.83 33.49 4.55
C THR A 258 20.46 32.38 5.52
N ASN A 259 20.03 31.22 5.02
CA ASN A 259 19.52 30.13 5.87
C ASN A 259 20.35 28.84 5.80
N LYS A 260 21.37 28.71 4.93
CA LYS A 260 22.14 27.46 4.77
C LYS A 260 22.80 26.90 6.02
N THR A 261 22.99 27.70 7.07
CA THR A 261 23.50 27.28 8.39
C THR A 261 22.45 27.31 9.49
N ALA A 262 21.18 27.55 9.15
CA ALA A 262 20.09 27.66 10.11
C ALA A 262 19.70 26.27 10.65
N PRO A 263 19.25 26.17 11.92
CA PRO A 263 18.76 24.92 12.48
C PRO A 263 17.65 24.28 11.65
N LEU A 264 16.71 25.08 11.12
CA LEU A 264 15.62 24.60 10.28
C LEU A 264 16.10 23.91 9.00
N THR A 265 17.22 24.34 8.41
CA THR A 265 17.81 23.66 7.26
C THR A 265 18.33 22.29 7.66
N THR A 266 18.99 22.18 8.82
CA THR A 266 19.42 20.88 9.34
C THR A 266 18.23 19.96 9.61
N THR A 267 17.15 20.47 10.20
CA THR A 267 15.92 19.73 10.43
C THR A 267 15.30 19.23 9.11
N ALA A 268 15.22 20.09 8.08
CA ALA A 268 14.69 19.71 6.78
C ALA A 268 15.51 18.59 6.11
N PHE A 269 16.84 18.72 6.11
CA PHE A 269 17.71 17.66 5.59
C PHE A 269 17.58 16.35 6.39
N ASN A 270 17.53 16.41 7.72
CA ASN A 270 17.39 15.21 8.54
C ASN A 270 16.08 14.47 8.27
N LEU A 271 14.97 15.21 8.11
CA LEU A 271 13.68 14.63 7.76
C LEU A 271 13.74 14.00 6.36
N LEU A 272 14.10 14.77 5.33
CA LEU A 272 14.04 14.32 3.94
C LEU A 272 15.03 13.18 3.65
N GLU A 273 16.25 13.24 4.19
CA GLU A 273 17.21 12.14 4.06
C GLU A 273 16.78 10.93 4.89
N GLY A 274 16.19 11.13 6.07
CA GLY A 274 15.69 10.05 6.93
C GLY A 274 14.60 9.23 6.23
N GLU A 275 13.60 9.91 5.65
CA GLU A 275 12.54 9.23 4.89
C GLU A 275 13.06 8.55 3.63
N SER A 276 14.09 9.10 2.99
CA SER A 276 14.71 8.47 1.83
C SER A 276 15.48 7.20 2.19
N ARG A 277 16.09 7.13 3.38
CA ARG A 277 16.78 5.93 3.88
C ARG A 277 15.87 4.74 4.12
N VAL A 278 14.63 4.98 4.53
CA VAL A 278 13.64 3.93 4.78
C VAL A 278 12.74 3.67 3.57
N ALA A 279 13.11 4.18 2.40
CA ALA A 279 12.33 4.11 1.18
C ALA A 279 10.86 4.55 1.40
N ASN A 280 10.65 5.70 2.03
CA ASN A 280 9.34 6.37 2.05
C ASN A 280 9.19 7.38 0.91
N GLY A 281 10.29 7.97 0.45
CA GLY A 281 10.33 8.83 -0.74
C GLY A 281 11.73 8.96 -1.32
N GLY A 282 11.83 9.42 -2.56
CA GLY A 282 13.10 9.87 -3.12
C GLY A 282 13.44 11.29 -2.66
N LEU A 283 14.71 11.69 -2.73
CA LEU A 283 15.12 13.07 -2.46
C LEU A 283 15.92 13.64 -3.63
N ALA A 284 15.33 14.66 -4.27
CA ALA A 284 15.96 15.46 -5.31
C ALA A 284 16.31 16.86 -4.78
N VAL A 285 17.32 17.47 -5.37
CA VAL A 285 17.73 18.85 -5.13
C VAL A 285 17.87 19.54 -6.47
N GLN A 286 16.98 20.49 -6.73
CA GLN A 286 17.11 21.40 -7.86
C GLN A 286 17.90 22.62 -7.41
N ALA A 287 18.85 23.06 -8.22
CA ALA A 287 19.76 24.12 -7.82
C ALA A 287 19.92 25.18 -8.91
N LEU A 288 19.99 26.44 -8.50
CA LEU A 288 20.51 27.53 -9.31
C LEU A 288 21.82 27.98 -8.66
N LEU A 289 22.95 27.73 -9.30
CA LEU A 289 24.28 28.00 -8.75
C LEU A 289 25.09 28.80 -9.76
N ALA A 290 25.56 29.98 -9.37
CA ALA A 290 26.27 30.92 -10.26
C ALA A 290 25.51 31.20 -11.59
N GLY A 291 24.18 31.20 -11.54
CA GLY A 291 23.31 31.41 -12.71
C GLY A 291 23.07 30.17 -13.59
N VAL A 292 23.58 29.00 -13.19
CA VAL A 292 23.42 27.72 -13.91
C VAL A 292 22.48 26.80 -13.16
N GLN A 293 21.52 26.20 -13.87
CA GLN A 293 20.66 25.15 -13.32
C GLN A 293 21.46 23.84 -13.18
N ARG A 294 21.38 23.24 -12.00
CA ARG A 294 22.04 21.98 -11.64
C ARG A 294 21.05 21.11 -10.87
N GLY A 295 21.33 19.82 -10.82
CA GLY A 295 20.47 18.81 -10.22
C GLY A 295 21.26 17.83 -9.39
N PHE A 296 20.75 17.43 -8.24
CA PHE A 296 21.34 16.38 -7.42
C PHE A 296 20.26 15.45 -6.89
N PHE A 297 20.54 14.16 -6.78
CA PHE A 297 19.68 13.23 -6.04
C PHE A 297 20.46 12.66 -4.85
N PHE A 298 19.74 12.30 -3.80
CA PHE A 298 20.31 11.67 -2.63
C PHE A 298 20.43 10.16 -2.85
N ASP A 299 21.63 9.61 -2.65
CA ASP A 299 21.88 8.17 -2.71
C ASP A 299 22.14 7.63 -1.29
N PRO A 300 21.18 6.90 -0.68
CA PRO A 300 21.36 6.37 0.67
C PRO A 300 22.42 5.27 0.75
N GLN A 301 22.84 4.67 -0.37
CA GLN A 301 23.89 3.63 -0.43
C GLN A 301 25.30 4.19 -0.59
N ALA A 302 25.43 5.47 -0.95
CA ALA A 302 26.75 6.05 -1.12
C ALA A 302 27.55 5.92 0.20
N PRO A 303 28.86 5.63 0.17
CA PRO A 303 29.67 5.40 1.37
C PRO A 303 29.67 6.55 2.40
N VAL A 304 29.26 7.75 1.99
CA VAL A 304 29.14 8.95 2.84
C VAL A 304 27.73 9.53 2.79
N GLN A 305 26.73 8.76 2.35
CA GLN A 305 25.32 9.17 2.19
C GLN A 305 25.21 10.51 1.48
N ALA A 306 25.35 10.47 0.15
CA ALA A 306 25.82 11.59 -0.63
C ALA A 306 24.80 12.06 -1.66
N TYR A 307 24.98 13.29 -2.11
CA TYR A 307 24.24 13.90 -3.21
C TYR A 307 25.02 13.68 -4.50
N VAL A 308 24.42 13.00 -5.46
CA VAL A 308 25.01 12.73 -6.77
C VAL A 308 24.42 13.72 -7.76
N GLU A 309 25.28 14.45 -8.46
CA GLU A 309 24.88 15.39 -9.50
C GLU A 309 24.34 14.64 -10.72
N GLU A 310 23.20 15.08 -11.26
CA GLU A 310 22.61 14.53 -12.49
C GLU A 310 22.69 15.59 -13.60
N PRO A 311 23.24 15.26 -14.79
CA PRO A 311 23.84 13.98 -15.20
C PRO A 311 25.35 13.84 -14.89
N GLY A 312 25.95 14.81 -14.18
CA GLY A 312 27.40 14.93 -14.05
C GLY A 312 28.11 13.84 -13.23
N GLY A 313 27.38 13.10 -12.38
CA GLY A 313 27.88 12.02 -11.53
C GLY A 313 28.77 12.47 -10.36
N ALA A 314 29.02 13.78 -10.20
CA ALA A 314 29.84 14.30 -9.12
C ALA A 314 29.15 14.09 -7.76
N VAL A 315 29.92 13.64 -6.76
CA VAL A 315 29.39 13.23 -5.45
C VAL A 315 29.73 14.28 -4.39
N PHE A 316 28.73 14.71 -3.63
CA PHE A 316 28.84 15.75 -2.60
C PHE A 316 28.32 15.23 -1.25
N THR A 317 29.04 15.53 -0.17
CA THR A 317 28.44 15.44 1.18
C THR A 317 27.38 16.54 1.35
N ARG A 318 26.50 16.41 2.34
CA ARG A 318 25.56 17.49 2.70
C ARG A 318 26.28 18.84 2.91
N ALA A 319 27.40 18.82 3.63
CA ALA A 319 28.22 20.02 3.85
C ALA A 319 28.82 20.56 2.55
N GLY A 320 29.28 19.69 1.66
CA GLY A 320 29.78 20.06 0.33
C GLY A 320 28.70 20.68 -0.55
N LEU A 321 27.49 20.12 -0.55
CA LEU A 321 26.34 20.66 -1.29
C LEU A 321 25.97 22.06 -0.79
N LEU A 322 25.88 22.26 0.53
CA LEU A 322 25.60 23.56 1.14
C LEU A 322 26.72 24.59 0.86
N ALA A 323 27.96 24.15 0.73
CA ALA A 323 29.09 25.01 0.41
C ALA A 323 29.00 25.58 -1.02
N LEU A 324 28.27 24.93 -1.94
CA LEU A 324 28.04 25.44 -3.29
C LEU A 324 27.20 26.74 -3.30
N VAL A 325 26.38 26.96 -2.26
CA VAL A 325 25.53 28.16 -2.13
C VAL A 325 26.39 29.33 -1.64
N ALA A 326 26.98 30.09 -2.56
CA ALA A 326 27.94 31.15 -2.23
C ALA A 326 27.46 32.56 -2.65
N GLY A 327 26.76 32.66 -3.79
CA GLY A 327 26.20 33.88 -4.33
C GLY A 327 24.82 34.22 -3.77
N THR A 328 24.47 35.51 -3.76
CA THR A 328 23.17 35.99 -3.25
C THR A 328 21.96 35.48 -4.03
N ARG A 329 22.17 34.97 -5.24
CA ARG A 329 21.14 34.32 -6.09
C ARG A 329 21.21 32.79 -6.10
N ASP A 330 22.17 32.21 -5.38
CA ASP A 330 22.30 30.76 -5.34
C ASP A 330 21.20 30.15 -4.48
N ARG A 331 20.52 29.13 -5.00
CA ARG A 331 19.41 28.45 -4.32
C ARG A 331 19.54 26.94 -4.48
N LEU A 332 19.20 26.21 -3.43
CA LEU A 332 18.86 24.80 -3.50
C LEU A 332 17.39 24.66 -3.14
N VAL A 333 16.65 23.85 -3.88
CA VAL A 333 15.28 23.46 -3.57
C VAL A 333 15.32 21.96 -3.39
N LEU A 334 15.27 21.53 -2.12
CA LEU A 334 15.10 20.14 -1.78
C LEU A 334 13.65 19.77 -2.06
N VAL A 335 13.43 18.63 -2.69
CA VAL A 335 12.11 18.11 -3.04
C VAL A 335 12.07 16.62 -2.74
N SER A 336 11.16 16.21 -1.87
CA SER A 336 10.81 14.80 -1.73
C SER A 336 9.96 14.36 -2.92
N THR A 337 10.33 13.25 -3.54
CA THR A 337 9.68 12.72 -4.73
C THR A 337 9.04 11.37 -4.43
N PRO A 338 8.09 10.89 -5.25
CA PRO A 338 7.83 9.45 -5.30
C PRO A 338 9.14 8.70 -5.50
N LEU A 339 9.23 7.48 -4.96
CA LEU A 339 10.40 6.64 -5.14
C LEU A 339 10.65 6.41 -6.64
N GLY A 340 11.89 6.60 -7.08
CA GLY A 340 12.34 6.40 -8.47
C GLY A 340 12.30 7.65 -9.32
N GLU A 341 11.62 8.68 -8.85
CA GLU A 341 11.48 9.94 -9.55
C GLU A 341 12.61 10.92 -9.20
N GLU A 342 13.40 10.66 -8.15
CA GLU A 342 14.40 11.60 -7.64
C GLU A 342 15.44 11.98 -8.69
N ARG A 343 15.88 11.03 -9.52
CA ARG A 343 16.83 11.31 -10.60
C ARG A 343 16.19 12.16 -11.70
N ARG A 344 14.95 11.85 -12.09
CA ARG A 344 14.22 12.59 -13.12
C ARG A 344 13.95 14.03 -12.67
N VAL A 345 13.54 14.22 -11.42
CA VAL A 345 13.28 15.52 -10.82
C VAL A 345 14.57 16.31 -10.60
N ALA A 346 15.67 15.64 -10.27
CA ALA A 346 16.99 16.26 -10.17
C ALA A 346 17.49 16.74 -11.54
N ALA A 347 17.37 15.93 -12.60
CA ALA A 347 17.83 16.28 -13.94
C ALA A 347 17.21 17.60 -14.45
N PRO A 348 18.02 18.63 -14.78
CA PRO A 348 17.49 19.89 -15.33
C PRO A 348 16.71 19.72 -16.65
N SER A 349 17.00 18.67 -17.42
CA SER A 349 16.30 18.30 -18.65
C SER A 349 15.00 17.53 -18.40
N GLY A 350 14.73 17.09 -17.17
CA GLY A 350 13.66 16.14 -16.85
C GLY A 350 13.86 14.74 -17.42
N THR A 351 15.06 14.43 -17.91
CA THR A 351 15.42 13.13 -18.53
C THR A 351 16.76 12.66 -17.98
N THR A 352 16.85 11.37 -17.67
CA THR A 352 18.04 10.77 -17.06
C THR A 352 18.68 9.76 -18.00
N ALA A 353 20.01 9.68 -17.98
CA ALA A 353 20.71 8.60 -18.65
C ALA A 353 20.78 7.38 -17.71
N PRO A 354 20.73 6.13 -18.22
CA PRO A 354 20.99 4.95 -17.40
C PRO A 354 22.36 5.02 -16.71
N LEU A 355 22.42 4.61 -15.44
CA LEU A 355 23.69 4.52 -14.70
C LEU A 355 24.45 3.26 -15.15
N ALA A 356 25.61 3.45 -15.80
CA ALA A 356 26.42 2.37 -16.32
C ALA A 356 27.32 1.71 -15.24
N GLY A 357 27.65 0.43 -15.43
CA GLY A 357 28.72 -0.24 -14.69
C GLY A 357 28.63 -1.77 -14.71
N ALA A 358 29.26 -2.43 -13.74
CA ALA A 358 29.23 -3.90 -13.62
C ALA A 358 27.79 -4.45 -13.41
N PRO A 359 27.46 -5.65 -13.90
CA PRO A 359 26.15 -6.23 -13.65
C PRO A 359 25.88 -6.46 -12.15
N PRO A 360 24.60 -6.51 -11.73
CA PRO A 360 24.21 -6.93 -10.39
C PRO A 360 24.82 -8.28 -10.05
N GLY A 361 25.29 -8.45 -8.82
CA GLY A 361 25.96 -9.69 -8.39
C GLY A 361 25.86 -9.90 -6.88
N SER A 362 26.17 -11.11 -6.42
CA SER A 362 25.98 -11.51 -5.01
C SER A 362 24.55 -11.24 -4.53
N LEU A 363 23.57 -11.53 -5.37
CA LEU A 363 22.18 -11.21 -5.07
C LEU A 363 21.61 -12.22 -4.07
N VAL A 364 20.90 -11.73 -3.07
CA VAL A 364 20.11 -12.53 -2.13
C VAL A 364 18.69 -12.00 -2.12
N PHE A 365 17.71 -12.90 -2.27
CA PHE A 365 16.31 -12.55 -2.08
C PHE A 365 16.01 -12.58 -0.59
N GLU A 366 15.71 -11.42 -0.04
CA GLU A 366 15.58 -11.21 1.40
C GLU A 366 14.12 -11.39 1.83
N ALA A 367 13.92 -11.59 3.13
CA ALA A 367 12.58 -11.72 3.68
C ALA A 367 11.80 -10.39 3.61
N MET A 368 10.51 -10.49 3.25
CA MET A 368 9.66 -9.33 3.02
C MET A 368 9.28 -8.63 4.33
N THR A 369 9.20 -7.30 4.28
CA THR A 369 8.91 -6.43 5.44
C THR A 369 7.73 -5.51 5.14
N PRO A 370 6.91 -5.12 6.13
CA PRO A 370 5.97 -4.02 5.94
C PRO A 370 6.71 -2.68 5.77
N ASN A 371 6.03 -1.69 5.21
CA ASN A 371 6.44 -0.30 5.33
C ASN A 371 6.41 0.18 6.81
N THR A 372 6.86 1.40 7.05
CA THR A 372 6.92 1.99 8.39
C THR A 372 5.54 2.17 9.04
N ALA A 373 4.50 2.49 8.26
CA ALA A 373 3.15 2.71 8.77
C ALA A 373 2.56 1.42 9.38
N TYR A 374 2.79 0.28 8.73
CA TYR A 374 2.17 -1.00 9.11
C TYR A 374 3.09 -1.94 9.88
N ALA A 375 4.25 -1.46 10.36
CA ALA A 375 5.22 -2.26 11.11
C ALA A 375 4.61 -2.95 12.35
N ASP A 376 3.62 -2.34 12.99
CA ASP A 376 2.96 -2.88 14.18
C ASP A 376 1.78 -3.84 13.87
N VAL A 377 1.26 -3.86 12.64
CA VAL A 377 0.08 -4.69 12.28
C VAL A 377 0.30 -6.19 12.51
N PRO A 378 1.47 -6.78 12.20
CA PRO A 378 1.73 -8.20 12.47
C PRO A 378 1.69 -8.60 13.96
N ARG A 379 1.61 -7.63 14.87
CA ARG A 379 1.43 -7.87 16.30
C ARG A 379 -0.05 -8.11 16.64
N ILE A 380 -1.00 -7.72 15.78
CA ILE A 380 -2.44 -7.82 16.03
C ILE A 380 -2.99 -9.17 15.54
N ASP A 381 -3.47 -10.01 16.45
CA ASP A 381 -3.89 -11.39 16.15
C ASP A 381 -5.24 -11.80 16.77
N PHE A 382 -5.86 -10.96 17.62
CA PHE A 382 -7.02 -11.32 18.44
C PHE A 382 -8.20 -11.94 17.68
N PHE A 383 -8.75 -11.24 16.69
CA PHE A 383 -9.90 -11.72 15.91
C PHE A 383 -9.49 -12.63 14.75
N TRP A 384 -8.19 -12.78 14.52
CA TRP A 384 -7.69 -13.57 13.42
C TRP A 384 -7.38 -15.01 13.85
N ALA A 385 -6.83 -15.20 15.06
CA ALA A 385 -6.47 -16.51 15.60
C ALA A 385 -7.56 -17.15 16.49
N GLY A 386 -8.47 -16.36 17.07
CA GLY A 386 -9.42 -16.82 18.09
C GLY A 386 -10.91 -16.75 17.73
N ALA A 387 -11.28 -16.20 16.57
CA ALA A 387 -12.68 -16.07 16.18
C ALA A 387 -13.24 -17.39 15.60
N THR A 388 -14.53 -17.66 15.81
CA THR A 388 -15.19 -18.76 15.10
C THR A 388 -15.11 -18.53 13.58
N PRO A 389 -15.04 -19.58 12.73
CA PRO A 389 -14.91 -19.45 11.27
C PRO A 389 -15.97 -18.54 10.60
N GLN A 390 -17.07 -18.26 11.31
CA GLN A 390 -18.15 -17.39 10.85
C GLN A 390 -17.79 -15.90 10.84
N HIS A 391 -16.66 -15.49 11.42
CA HIS A 391 -16.24 -14.09 11.47
C HIS A 391 -15.17 -13.78 10.41
N GLY A 392 -15.46 -12.78 9.55
CA GLY A 392 -14.50 -12.23 8.58
C GLY A 392 -14.77 -12.53 7.09
N GLY A 393 -15.86 -13.23 6.76
CA GLY A 393 -16.24 -13.50 5.38
C GLY A 393 -15.24 -14.39 4.60
N ALA A 394 -15.52 -14.63 3.33
CA ALA A 394 -14.70 -15.53 2.52
C ALA A 394 -13.28 -14.99 2.23
N PHE A 395 -13.04 -13.68 2.37
CA PHE A 395 -11.69 -13.11 2.20
C PHE A 395 -10.78 -13.56 3.33
N SER A 396 -11.15 -13.22 4.56
CA SER A 396 -10.36 -13.58 5.75
C SER A 396 -10.21 -15.09 5.86
N HIS A 397 -11.25 -15.84 5.50
CA HIS A 397 -11.17 -17.30 5.43
C HIS A 397 -10.09 -17.78 4.46
N THR A 398 -10.08 -17.32 3.20
CA THR A 398 -9.03 -17.66 2.23
C THR A 398 -7.65 -17.37 2.80
N VAL A 399 -7.42 -16.18 3.37
CA VAL A 399 -6.10 -15.82 3.93
C VAL A 399 -5.69 -16.76 5.06
N ARG A 400 -6.61 -17.11 5.97
CA ARG A 400 -6.33 -18.06 7.06
C ARG A 400 -6.10 -19.48 6.58
N LEU A 401 -6.75 -19.93 5.49
CA LEU A 401 -6.42 -21.21 4.86
C LEU A 401 -4.97 -21.22 4.38
N LEU A 402 -4.53 -20.14 3.70
CA LEU A 402 -3.15 -20.03 3.21
C LEU A 402 -2.14 -19.98 4.36
N GLN A 403 -2.41 -19.21 5.41
CA GLN A 403 -1.57 -19.16 6.62
C GLN A 403 -1.47 -20.53 7.30
N ASN A 404 -2.59 -21.25 7.44
CA ASN A 404 -2.59 -22.61 7.98
C ASN A 404 -1.74 -23.57 7.12
N GLY A 405 -1.82 -23.46 5.79
CA GLY A 405 -0.96 -24.23 4.89
C GLY A 405 0.53 -24.02 5.19
N LEU A 406 0.95 -22.79 5.46
CA LEU A 406 2.35 -22.49 5.83
C LEU A 406 2.71 -23.04 7.22
N LEU A 407 1.80 -22.92 8.19
CA LEU A 407 2.05 -23.36 9.57
C LEU A 407 2.05 -24.88 9.73
N GLN A 408 1.22 -25.58 8.96
CA GLN A 408 1.01 -27.04 9.08
C GLN A 408 1.85 -27.81 8.07
N ASP A 409 1.76 -27.45 6.79
CA ASP A 409 2.42 -28.17 5.69
C ASP A 409 3.86 -27.67 5.45
N ALA A 410 4.27 -26.57 6.09
CA ALA A 410 5.64 -26.04 6.09
C ALA A 410 6.28 -25.87 7.47
N ALA A 411 5.73 -26.52 8.51
CA ALA A 411 6.21 -26.40 9.89
C ALA A 411 7.74 -26.61 10.03
N ALA A 412 8.31 -27.54 9.26
CA ALA A 412 9.75 -27.88 9.30
C ALA A 412 10.68 -26.74 8.86
N VAL A 413 10.17 -25.69 8.21
CA VAL A 413 10.93 -24.52 7.78
C VAL A 413 10.41 -23.24 8.45
N GLY A 414 9.86 -23.39 9.66
CA GLY A 414 9.38 -22.26 10.48
C GLY A 414 8.27 -21.46 9.80
N GLY A 415 7.43 -22.11 9.00
CA GLY A 415 6.35 -21.44 8.27
C GLY A 415 6.84 -20.35 7.31
N PHE A 416 8.10 -20.43 6.85
CA PHE A 416 8.73 -19.38 6.02
C PHE A 416 8.70 -17.99 6.67
N GLY A 417 8.82 -17.94 7.99
CA GLY A 417 8.79 -16.70 8.77
C GLY A 417 7.41 -16.33 9.31
N LEU A 418 6.38 -17.16 9.07
CA LEU A 418 5.08 -17.02 9.72
C LEU A 418 5.04 -17.87 11.02
N PRO A 419 5.11 -17.26 12.21
CA PRO A 419 5.13 -18.02 13.47
C PRO A 419 3.73 -18.46 13.93
N MET A 420 2.69 -17.76 13.50
CA MET A 420 1.30 -18.00 13.89
C MET A 420 0.33 -17.32 12.90
N ILE A 421 -0.95 -17.69 13.00
CA ILE A 421 -2.05 -16.98 12.34
C ILE A 421 -2.13 -15.56 12.94
N ARG A 422 -2.11 -14.54 12.09
CA ARG A 422 -2.18 -13.12 12.49
C ARG A 422 -2.79 -12.27 11.39
N HIS A 423 -3.35 -11.11 11.74
CA HIS A 423 -3.50 -10.08 10.70
C HIS A 423 -2.10 -9.74 10.23
N ASP A 424 -1.91 -9.69 8.92
CA ASP A 424 -0.59 -9.41 8.38
C ASP A 424 -0.67 -8.17 7.52
N ALA A 425 0.38 -7.37 7.65
CA ALA A 425 0.56 -6.16 6.90
C ALA A 425 0.83 -6.50 5.43
N PRO A 426 0.62 -5.52 4.55
CA PRO A 426 1.21 -5.51 3.23
C PRO A 426 2.72 -5.58 3.32
N ARG A 427 3.39 -6.18 2.32
CA ARG A 427 4.83 -6.45 2.39
C ARG A 427 5.56 -6.01 1.13
N ARG A 428 6.72 -5.36 1.30
CA ARG A 428 7.67 -5.04 0.23
C ARG A 428 8.58 -6.23 -0.03
N PHE A 429 8.81 -6.53 -1.30
CA PHE A 429 9.86 -7.48 -1.68
C PHE A 429 11.22 -6.85 -1.46
N ARG A 430 12.19 -7.68 -1.06
CA ARG A 430 13.55 -7.23 -0.75
C ARG A 430 14.58 -8.03 -1.49
N VAL A 431 15.60 -7.34 -1.99
CA VAL A 431 16.78 -7.96 -2.59
C VAL A 431 18.02 -7.23 -2.08
N SER A 432 19.04 -7.98 -1.69
CA SER A 432 20.35 -7.43 -1.37
C SER A 432 21.38 -7.83 -2.42
N GLY A 433 22.45 -7.05 -2.52
CA GLY A 433 23.59 -7.42 -3.36
C GLY A 433 24.45 -6.25 -3.80
N LYS A 434 25.35 -6.52 -4.75
CA LYS A 434 26.33 -5.57 -5.28
C LYS A 434 25.91 -5.07 -6.66
N ASN A 435 26.29 -3.83 -6.96
CA ASN A 435 26.09 -3.18 -8.26
C ASN A 435 24.63 -3.04 -8.70
N ILE A 436 23.68 -3.10 -7.77
CA ILE A 436 22.31 -2.63 -7.99
C ILE A 436 22.35 -1.09 -8.01
N ARG A 437 21.61 -0.47 -8.92
CA ARG A 437 21.65 1.00 -9.14
C ARG A 437 20.27 1.62 -9.07
N ASN A 438 20.23 2.93 -8.82
CA ASN A 438 18.98 3.69 -8.85
C ASN A 438 18.27 3.52 -10.19
N GLY A 439 16.98 3.17 -10.12
CA GLY A 439 16.14 2.81 -11.26
C GLY A 439 16.19 1.33 -11.65
N ALA A 440 16.84 0.47 -10.88
CA ALA A 440 16.81 -0.98 -11.09
C ALA A 440 15.41 -1.56 -10.83
N HIS A 441 15.17 -2.73 -11.43
CA HIS A 441 13.97 -3.52 -11.28
C HIS A 441 14.30 -4.90 -10.72
N LEU A 442 13.39 -5.43 -9.91
CA LEU A 442 13.36 -6.80 -9.42
C LEU A 442 12.39 -7.60 -10.30
N GLU A 443 12.93 -8.61 -10.99
CA GLU A 443 12.14 -9.58 -11.74
C GLU A 443 11.98 -10.85 -10.89
N ILE A 444 10.73 -11.24 -10.64
CA ILE A 444 10.35 -12.44 -9.90
C ILE A 444 9.56 -13.34 -10.84
N SER A 445 10.17 -14.44 -11.30
CA SER A 445 9.45 -15.45 -12.06
C SER A 445 8.85 -16.50 -11.12
N TYR A 446 7.54 -16.70 -11.18
CA TYR A 446 6.80 -17.65 -10.35
C TYR A 446 6.03 -18.67 -11.21
N HIS A 447 5.65 -19.81 -10.62
CA HIS A 447 4.90 -20.85 -11.32
C HIS A 447 3.48 -20.37 -11.66
N CYS A 448 3.12 -20.40 -12.93
CA CYS A 448 1.77 -20.06 -13.40
C CYS A 448 1.22 -21.06 -14.43
N ASP A 449 1.80 -22.26 -14.48
CA ASP A 449 1.27 -23.33 -15.34
C ASP A 449 -0.13 -23.71 -14.88
N THR A 450 -1.09 -23.68 -15.80
CA THR A 450 -2.49 -24.06 -15.57
C THR A 450 -2.80 -25.48 -16.03
N THR A 451 -1.81 -26.20 -16.57
CA THR A 451 -1.97 -27.58 -17.03
C THR A 451 -1.93 -28.57 -15.87
N LEU A 452 -2.69 -29.67 -15.99
CA LEU A 452 -2.76 -30.73 -14.98
C LEU A 452 -2.18 -32.05 -15.51
N PRO A 453 -1.43 -32.82 -14.68
CA PRO A 453 -1.00 -32.47 -13.32
C PRO A 453 0.16 -31.45 -13.34
N ALA A 454 0.04 -30.40 -12.53
CA ALA A 454 1.10 -29.40 -12.40
C ALA A 454 2.29 -30.00 -11.63
N THR A 455 3.51 -29.65 -12.05
CA THR A 455 4.76 -30.05 -11.38
C THR A 455 5.43 -28.86 -10.73
N PRO A 456 6.18 -29.03 -9.62
CA PRO A 456 6.94 -27.92 -9.04
C PRO A 456 8.05 -27.45 -10.00
N PRO A 457 8.54 -26.20 -9.84
CA PRO A 457 9.68 -25.71 -10.61
C PRO A 457 10.94 -26.57 -10.45
N VAL A 458 11.65 -26.78 -11.56
CA VAL A 458 12.94 -27.48 -11.55
C VAL A 458 14.03 -26.47 -11.21
N THR A 459 14.49 -26.45 -9.96
CA THR A 459 15.40 -25.40 -9.44
C THR A 459 16.82 -25.41 -10.04
N THR A 460 17.14 -26.37 -10.89
CA THR A 460 18.40 -26.44 -11.65
C THR A 460 18.29 -25.85 -13.05
N LEU A 461 17.08 -25.57 -13.53
CA LEU A 461 16.78 -24.98 -14.83
C LEU A 461 16.32 -23.53 -14.65
N ARG A 462 16.61 -22.65 -15.60
CA ARG A 462 16.12 -21.26 -15.58
C ARG A 462 14.70 -21.18 -16.18
N PRO A 463 13.96 -20.10 -15.89
CA PRO A 463 12.75 -19.77 -16.66
C PRO A 463 13.02 -19.82 -18.17
N GLY A 464 12.17 -20.55 -18.90
CA GLY A 464 12.29 -20.73 -20.36
C GLY A 464 13.21 -21.88 -20.84
N ASP A 465 13.99 -22.51 -19.95
CA ASP A 465 14.80 -23.68 -20.32
C ASP A 465 13.91 -24.89 -20.68
N PRO A 466 14.32 -25.75 -21.64
CA PRO A 466 13.58 -26.97 -21.96
C PRO A 466 13.39 -27.88 -20.75
N GLY A 467 12.13 -28.25 -20.46
CA GLY A 467 11.79 -29.07 -19.30
C GLY A 467 11.51 -28.27 -18.02
N GLN A 468 11.64 -26.94 -18.06
CA GLN A 468 11.11 -26.08 -17.01
C GLN A 468 9.59 -25.92 -17.14
N VAL A 469 8.92 -25.72 -16.00
CA VAL A 469 7.50 -25.37 -15.92
C VAL A 469 7.24 -23.98 -16.53
N LYS A 470 6.00 -23.73 -16.96
CA LYS A 470 5.61 -22.37 -17.38
C LYS A 470 5.68 -21.41 -16.19
N THR A 471 6.43 -20.32 -16.35
CA THR A 471 6.53 -19.24 -15.37
C THR A 471 5.89 -17.96 -15.88
N CYS A 472 5.40 -17.14 -14.96
CA CYS A 472 4.96 -15.77 -15.19
C CYS A 472 5.91 -14.84 -14.43
N GLU A 473 5.97 -13.57 -14.80
CA GLU A 473 6.98 -12.63 -14.31
C GLU A 473 6.33 -11.40 -13.67
N LEU A 474 6.73 -11.12 -12.43
CA LEU A 474 6.50 -9.83 -11.78
C LEU A 474 7.74 -8.98 -11.99
N ASN A 475 7.58 -7.79 -12.55
CA ASN A 475 8.66 -6.84 -12.77
C ASN A 475 8.39 -5.59 -11.94
N LEU A 476 9.15 -5.39 -10.86
CA LEU A 476 8.86 -4.38 -9.84
C LEU A 476 10.03 -3.41 -9.67
N PRO A 477 9.81 -2.09 -9.70
CA PRO A 477 10.89 -1.15 -9.42
C PRO A 477 11.37 -1.29 -7.97
N ILE A 478 12.69 -1.22 -7.76
CA ILE A 478 13.31 -1.32 -6.44
C ILE A 478 14.14 -0.09 -6.09
N TYR A 479 14.17 0.21 -4.80
CA TYR A 479 14.76 1.42 -4.24
C TYR A 479 15.71 1.10 -3.12
N PRO A 480 16.82 1.83 -3.02
CA PRO A 480 17.80 1.56 -1.99
C PRO A 480 17.29 1.98 -0.60
N THR A 481 17.67 1.23 0.43
CA THR A 481 17.47 1.62 1.85
C THR A 481 18.81 1.79 2.57
N ASP A 482 18.86 2.34 3.77
CA ASP A 482 20.11 2.32 4.56
C ASP A 482 20.38 0.98 5.25
N LEU A 483 19.50 -0.01 5.05
CA LEU A 483 19.64 -1.33 5.61
C LEU A 483 20.72 -2.12 4.88
N LEU A 484 21.48 -2.88 5.67
CA LEU A 484 22.45 -3.84 5.18
C LEU A 484 21.97 -5.25 5.53
N SER A 485 22.16 -6.17 4.59
CA SER A 485 21.97 -7.61 4.82
C SER A 485 23.03 -8.15 5.80
N GLY A 486 22.89 -9.42 6.20
CA GLY A 486 23.83 -10.08 7.11
C GLY A 486 25.28 -10.15 6.58
N ASP A 487 25.48 -10.05 5.26
CA ASP A 487 26.81 -10.01 4.62
C ASP A 487 27.31 -8.58 4.36
N GLY A 488 26.59 -7.57 4.84
CA GLY A 488 26.93 -6.16 4.71
C GLY A 488 26.63 -5.56 3.33
N THR A 489 25.86 -6.25 2.47
CA THR A 489 25.46 -5.69 1.18
C THR A 489 24.21 -4.80 1.33
N PRO A 490 24.11 -3.73 0.52
CA PRO A 490 22.91 -2.90 0.38
C PRO A 490 21.62 -3.71 0.21
N VAL A 491 20.58 -3.39 0.97
CA VAL A 491 19.23 -3.90 0.72
C VAL A 491 18.41 -2.90 -0.10
N TRP A 492 17.65 -3.44 -1.03
CA TRP A 492 16.74 -2.73 -1.90
C TRP A 492 15.33 -3.26 -1.69
N GLU A 493 14.35 -2.37 -1.75
CA GLU A 493 12.94 -2.63 -1.47
C GLU A 493 12.07 -2.21 -2.65
N THR A 494 11.02 -2.97 -2.94
CA THR A 494 9.99 -2.50 -3.87
C THR A 494 9.23 -1.32 -3.27
N ALA A 495 8.90 -0.30 -4.08
CA ALA A 495 7.93 0.71 -3.63
C ALA A 495 6.55 0.13 -3.37
N VAL A 496 6.26 -1.00 -4.03
CA VAL A 496 4.99 -1.70 -3.93
C VAL A 496 4.98 -2.60 -2.73
N GLU A 497 3.82 -2.63 -2.09
CA GLU A 497 3.49 -3.63 -1.11
C GLU A 497 2.52 -4.64 -1.72
N ALA A 498 2.86 -5.92 -1.59
CA ALA A 498 1.96 -7.01 -1.91
C ALA A 498 0.96 -7.19 -0.77
N GLU A 499 -0.31 -7.37 -1.10
CA GLU A 499 -1.33 -7.75 -0.12
C GLU A 499 -1.11 -9.17 0.40
N HIS A 500 -1.66 -9.46 1.58
CA HIS A 500 -1.38 -10.72 2.27
C HIS A 500 -1.78 -11.98 1.52
N TRP A 501 -2.91 -12.00 0.83
CA TRP A 501 -3.37 -13.18 0.13
C TRP A 501 -2.47 -13.48 -1.09
N LEU A 502 -1.92 -12.44 -1.72
CA LEU A 502 -1.00 -12.55 -2.85
C LEU A 502 0.34 -13.13 -2.42
N TYR A 503 0.99 -12.54 -1.41
CA TYR A 503 2.28 -13.05 -0.99
C TYR A 503 2.18 -14.41 -0.31
N TYR A 504 1.09 -14.73 0.42
CA TYR A 504 0.89 -16.07 0.91
C TYR A 504 0.65 -17.07 -0.22
N SER A 505 -0.07 -16.69 -1.27
CA SER A 505 -0.21 -17.53 -2.47
C SER A 505 1.15 -17.81 -3.10
N LEU A 506 2.03 -16.81 -3.23
CA LEU A 506 3.41 -17.00 -3.71
C LEU A 506 4.23 -17.89 -2.77
N MET A 507 4.13 -17.71 -1.46
CA MET A 507 4.80 -18.56 -0.46
C MET A 507 4.29 -20.01 -0.48
N LEU A 508 3.09 -20.26 -1.01
CA LEU A 508 2.54 -21.59 -1.24
C LEU A 508 2.85 -22.14 -2.64
N GLY A 509 3.54 -21.35 -3.48
CA GLY A 509 4.02 -21.73 -4.80
C GLY A 509 3.24 -21.17 -5.99
N GLY A 510 2.42 -20.15 -5.76
CA GLY A 510 1.60 -19.50 -6.78
C GLY A 510 0.16 -20.01 -6.82
N THR A 511 -0.69 -19.31 -7.58
CA THR A 511 -2.15 -19.54 -7.65
C THR A 511 -2.53 -20.97 -8.07
N ASN A 512 -1.69 -21.62 -8.87
CA ASN A 512 -1.92 -22.97 -9.38
C ASN A 512 -1.24 -24.08 -8.56
N ALA A 513 -0.57 -23.74 -7.45
CA ALA A 513 0.02 -24.74 -6.57
C ALA A 513 -1.08 -25.56 -5.84
N PRO A 514 -0.76 -26.77 -5.36
CA PRO A 514 -1.72 -27.61 -4.64
C PRO A 514 -2.42 -26.85 -3.51
N GLY A 515 -3.76 -26.89 -3.51
CA GLY A 515 -4.60 -26.26 -2.49
C GLY A 515 -4.86 -24.76 -2.69
N VAL A 516 -3.97 -24.02 -3.36
CA VAL A 516 -4.07 -22.55 -3.48
C VAL A 516 -5.29 -22.13 -4.30
N SER A 517 -5.42 -22.65 -5.54
CA SER A 517 -6.57 -22.33 -6.40
C SER A 517 -7.91 -22.68 -5.73
N ALA A 518 -7.98 -23.80 -5.01
CA ALA A 518 -9.17 -24.20 -4.27
C ALA A 518 -9.49 -23.21 -3.13
N ALA A 519 -8.49 -22.76 -2.37
CA ALA A 519 -8.67 -21.77 -1.32
C ALA A 519 -9.10 -20.39 -1.86
N LEU A 520 -8.57 -19.98 -3.01
CA LEU A 520 -8.97 -18.73 -3.69
C LEU A 520 -10.40 -18.81 -4.23
N ALA A 521 -10.81 -19.97 -4.73
CA ALA A 521 -12.15 -20.22 -5.26
C ALA A 521 -13.22 -20.46 -4.18
N ASP A 522 -12.83 -20.61 -2.90
CA ASP A 522 -13.76 -20.94 -1.81
C ASP A 522 -14.54 -19.71 -1.30
N THR A 523 -15.33 -19.11 -2.18
CA THR A 523 -16.19 -17.97 -1.85
C THR A 523 -17.32 -18.32 -0.89
N SER A 524 -17.58 -19.61 -0.68
CA SER A 524 -18.67 -20.12 0.15
C SER A 524 -18.21 -20.72 1.49
N VAL A 525 -16.91 -20.59 1.84
CA VAL A 525 -16.36 -21.04 3.12
C VAL A 525 -16.65 -22.53 3.35
N THR A 526 -16.38 -23.35 2.34
CA THR A 526 -16.65 -24.79 2.31
C THR A 526 -15.46 -25.62 2.76
N ILE A 527 -14.25 -25.09 2.67
CA ILE A 527 -13.03 -25.73 3.13
C ILE A 527 -12.96 -25.58 4.65
N ALA A 528 -12.63 -26.67 5.34
CA ALA A 528 -12.49 -26.63 6.80
C ALA A 528 -11.37 -25.67 7.22
N GLU A 529 -11.54 -25.03 8.37
CA GLU A 529 -10.50 -24.23 9.02
C GLU A 529 -10.19 -24.84 10.39
N PRO A 530 -8.99 -25.42 10.61
CA PRO A 530 -7.89 -25.51 9.65
C PRO A 530 -8.17 -26.43 8.45
N PRO A 531 -7.51 -26.20 7.29
CA PRO A 531 -7.59 -27.06 6.13
C PRO A 531 -7.04 -28.47 6.44
N PRO A 532 -7.42 -29.50 5.67
CA PRO A 532 -6.81 -30.82 5.79
C PRO A 532 -5.29 -30.75 5.62
N VAL A 533 -4.55 -31.41 6.52
CA VAL A 533 -3.08 -31.52 6.41
C VAL A 533 -2.69 -32.15 5.06
N GLY A 534 -1.73 -31.55 4.39
CA GLY A 534 -1.26 -31.93 3.05
C GLY A 534 -2.13 -31.37 1.91
N MET A 535 -3.13 -30.53 2.22
CA MET A 535 -3.85 -29.77 1.20
C MET A 535 -2.90 -28.86 0.42
N PHE A 536 -1.92 -28.27 1.11
CA PHE A 536 -0.86 -27.48 0.50
C PHE A 536 0.46 -28.24 0.48
N ASN A 537 1.40 -27.78 -0.35
CA ASN A 537 2.73 -28.40 -0.42
C ASN A 537 3.84 -27.36 -0.69
N PRO A 538 4.04 -26.37 0.18
CA PRO A 538 4.94 -25.25 -0.13
C PRO A 538 6.42 -25.65 -0.21
N LEU A 539 6.87 -26.76 0.36
CA LEU A 539 8.29 -27.12 0.36
C LEU A 539 8.90 -27.33 -1.04
N PRO A 540 8.27 -28.12 -1.93
CA PRO A 540 8.68 -28.21 -3.32
C PRO A 540 8.11 -27.10 -4.21
N TRP A 541 7.11 -26.33 -3.76
CA TRP A 541 6.41 -25.36 -4.61
C TRP A 541 6.80 -23.88 -4.39
N ASN A 542 7.23 -23.50 -3.19
CA ASN A 542 7.70 -22.14 -2.85
C ASN A 542 9.09 -21.88 -3.45
N TRP A 543 9.13 -21.74 -4.77
CA TRP A 543 10.32 -21.39 -5.52
C TRP A 543 9.96 -20.32 -6.52
N VAL A 544 10.65 -19.19 -6.42
CA VAL A 544 10.61 -18.10 -7.39
C VAL A 544 12.02 -17.88 -7.93
N TYR A 545 12.14 -17.59 -9.22
CA TYR A 545 13.41 -17.25 -9.83
C TYR A 545 13.60 -15.74 -9.78
N VAL A 546 14.68 -15.29 -9.13
CA VAL A 546 14.90 -13.88 -8.82
C VAL A 546 16.04 -13.32 -9.65
N ARG A 547 15.78 -12.20 -10.32
CA ARG A 547 16.76 -11.42 -11.08
C ARG A 547 16.63 -9.94 -10.77
N VAL A 548 17.72 -9.22 -10.98
CA VAL A 548 17.75 -7.76 -10.95
C VAL A 548 18.20 -7.25 -12.31
N LEU A 549 17.45 -6.30 -12.85
CA LEU A 549 17.72 -5.59 -14.11
C LEU A 549 18.03 -4.13 -13.79
N ASN A 550 19.25 -3.68 -14.12
CA ASN A 550 19.58 -2.25 -14.08
C ASN A 550 19.07 -1.55 -15.36
N GLN A 551 18.84 -0.23 -15.29
CA GLN A 551 18.40 0.58 -16.44
C GLN A 551 19.34 0.53 -17.66
N ASP A 552 20.62 0.21 -17.45
CA ASP A 552 21.62 0.08 -18.53
C ASP A 552 21.53 -1.28 -19.25
N GLY A 553 20.54 -2.13 -18.90
CA GLY A 553 20.33 -3.46 -19.45
C GLY A 553 21.19 -4.54 -18.81
N THR A 554 22.07 -4.21 -17.85
CA THR A 554 22.86 -5.22 -17.15
C THR A 554 21.99 -6.00 -16.16
N THR A 555 22.13 -7.33 -16.15
CA THR A 555 21.32 -8.22 -15.29
C THR A 555 22.16 -9.11 -14.40
N GLY A 556 21.67 -9.37 -13.20
CA GLY A 556 22.15 -10.43 -12.30
C GLY A 556 21.02 -11.34 -11.86
N ALA A 557 21.33 -12.57 -11.46
CA ALA A 557 20.35 -13.51 -10.92
C ALA A 557 20.76 -14.00 -9.53
N ALA A 558 19.83 -13.99 -8.58
CA ALA A 558 19.97 -14.73 -7.33
C ALA A 558 19.69 -16.23 -7.55
N GLY A 559 18.98 -16.57 -8.64
CA GLY A 559 18.55 -17.92 -8.95
C GLY A 559 17.20 -18.24 -8.31
N TRP A 560 16.94 -19.53 -8.08
CA TRP A 560 15.74 -19.96 -7.37
C TRP A 560 15.86 -19.71 -5.88
N SER A 561 14.89 -18.97 -5.35
CA SER A 561 14.80 -18.56 -3.95
C SER A 561 13.40 -18.85 -3.41
N ARG A 562 13.29 -18.93 -2.08
CA ARG A 562 12.02 -19.05 -1.38
C ARG A 562 11.50 -17.68 -1.02
N VAL A 563 10.19 -17.49 -1.11
CA VAL A 563 9.52 -16.31 -0.56
C VAL A 563 9.36 -16.52 0.95
N THR A 564 9.81 -15.55 1.74
CA THR A 564 9.74 -15.56 3.21
C THR A 564 9.33 -14.20 3.74
N ILE A 565 8.79 -14.15 4.96
CA ILE A 565 8.45 -12.90 5.66
C ILE A 565 9.27 -12.74 6.94
N LEU A 566 9.43 -11.50 7.40
CA LEU A 566 9.98 -11.15 8.72
C LEU A 566 8.88 -11.05 9.80
#